data_AF-A0A2N2FIG5-F1
#
_entry.id   AF-A0A2N2FIG5-F1
#
_cell.length_a   1.000
_cell.length_b   1.000
_cell.length_c   1.000
_cell.angle_alpha   90.00
_cell.angle_beta   90.00
_cell.angle_gamma   90.00
#
_symmetry.space_group_name_H-M   'P 1'
#
loop_
_entity.id
_entity.type
_entity.pdbx_description
1 polymer ?
#
loop_
_entity_poly.entity_id
_entity_poly.type
_entity_poly.pdbx_seq_one_letter_code
_entity_poly.pdbx_strand_id
1 'polypeptide(L)'
;MNKNIKIKNLLNKQVVILDGATGTELQKNGLPAGACPEIWCLKNPSVIQDVHAAYVKAGAQIIYTCSFGANRFKLKQYGVKKDVYSVNLELARLARQACGKKALVAGDIGPTGLFVEPFGPLGFEEAVDAFKEQARGLIDGGCDLIVIETMIDIQETRAALLAVKELSDIFTMASMTFEKDGHTLG
;
A
#
# COMPACT_ATOMS: atom_id res chain seq x y z
N MET A 1 -2.46 -6.34 23.29
CA MET A 1 -1.74 -7.40 22.56
C MET A 1 -1.14 -6.78 21.30
N ASN A 2 0.18 -6.91 21.08
CA ASN A 2 0.88 -6.33 19.93
C ASN A 2 0.27 -6.87 18.61
N LYS A 3 -0.06 -5.99 17.66
CA LYS A 3 -0.69 -6.37 16.37
C LYS A 3 0.13 -7.43 15.63
N ASN A 4 1.46 -7.37 15.72
CA ASN A 4 2.36 -8.38 15.17
C ASN A 4 2.09 -9.79 15.69
N ILE A 5 1.95 -9.93 17.01
CA ILE A 5 1.72 -11.23 17.64
C ILE A 5 0.37 -11.80 17.19
N LYS A 6 -0.64 -10.92 17.04
CA LYS A 6 -1.96 -11.33 16.53
C LYS A 6 -1.86 -11.91 15.12
N ILE A 7 -1.12 -11.25 14.23
CA ILE A 7 -0.95 -11.69 12.83
C ILE A 7 -0.14 -12.98 12.78
N LYS A 8 0.99 -13.08 13.49
CA LYS A 8 1.79 -14.32 13.56
C LYS A 8 0.96 -15.50 14.08
N ASN A 9 0.14 -15.29 15.10
CA ASN A 9 -0.76 -16.32 15.62
C ASN A 9 -1.86 -16.69 14.64
N LEU A 10 -2.35 -15.75 13.83
CA LEU A 10 -3.33 -16.02 12.79
C LEU A 10 -2.73 -16.92 11.71
N LEU A 11 -1.54 -16.57 11.21
CA LEU A 11 -0.81 -17.31 10.17
C LEU A 11 -0.42 -18.73 10.61
N ASN A 12 -0.09 -18.93 11.90
CA ASN A 12 0.21 -20.26 12.43
C ASN A 12 -1.01 -21.18 12.55
N LYS A 13 -2.23 -20.64 12.49
CA LYS A 13 -3.47 -21.39 12.71
C LYS A 13 -4.23 -21.71 11.42
N GLN A 14 -4.09 -20.87 10.40
CA GLN A 14 -4.84 -21.02 9.16
C GLN A 14 -4.19 -20.26 8.01
N VAL A 15 -4.55 -20.67 6.79
CA VAL A 15 -4.34 -19.86 5.59
C VAL A 15 -5.18 -18.57 5.72
N VAL A 16 -4.55 -17.44 5.43
CA VAL A 16 -5.20 -16.13 5.46
C VAL A 16 -5.50 -15.67 4.04
N ILE A 17 -6.74 -15.25 3.80
CA ILE A 17 -7.19 -14.78 2.48
C ILE A 17 -7.05 -13.26 2.39
N LEU A 18 -6.36 -12.79 1.36
CA LEU A 18 -6.22 -11.37 1.01
C LEU A 18 -7.39 -10.94 0.11
N ASP A 19 -7.51 -9.64 -0.14
CA ASP A 19 -8.44 -9.11 -1.15
C ASP A 19 -7.92 -9.27 -2.59
N GLY A 20 -8.65 -8.70 -3.54
CA GLY A 20 -8.34 -8.75 -4.96
C GLY A 20 -7.95 -7.39 -5.54
N ALA A 21 -7.97 -7.30 -6.87
CA ALA A 21 -7.54 -6.11 -7.60
C ALA A 21 -8.44 -4.88 -7.37
N THR A 22 -8.00 -3.96 -6.50
CA THR A 22 -8.70 -2.69 -6.26
C THR A 22 -8.76 -1.83 -7.53
N GLY A 23 -7.68 -1.70 -8.29
CA GLY A 23 -7.65 -0.86 -9.50
C GLY A 23 -8.70 -1.24 -10.55
N THR A 24 -8.90 -2.54 -10.78
CA THR A 24 -9.91 -3.06 -11.71
C THR A 24 -11.33 -2.76 -11.22
N GLU A 25 -11.58 -2.89 -9.92
CA GLU A 25 -12.88 -2.53 -9.34
C GLU A 25 -13.15 -1.02 -9.42
N LEU A 26 -12.13 -0.17 -9.20
CA LEU A 26 -12.28 1.28 -9.37
C LEU A 26 -12.63 1.66 -10.82
N GLN A 27 -11.99 1.01 -11.81
CA GLN A 27 -12.31 1.22 -13.23
C GLN A 27 -13.76 0.86 -13.55
N LYS A 28 -14.26 -0.28 -13.05
CA LYS A 28 -15.67 -0.67 -13.19
C LYS A 28 -16.63 0.34 -12.55
N ASN A 29 -16.20 1.00 -11.49
CA ASN A 29 -16.97 2.01 -10.76
C ASN A 29 -16.71 3.45 -11.22
N GLY A 30 -16.11 3.64 -12.41
CA GLY A 30 -16.04 4.95 -13.06
C GLY A 30 -14.76 5.74 -12.82
N LEU A 31 -13.68 5.11 -12.34
CA LEU A 31 -12.35 5.74 -12.34
C LEU A 31 -11.94 6.09 -13.78
N PRO A 32 -11.70 7.37 -14.12
CA PRO A 32 -11.29 7.76 -15.47
C PRO A 32 -9.90 7.24 -15.82
N ALA A 33 -9.70 6.90 -17.09
CA ALA A 33 -8.38 6.56 -17.61
C ALA A 33 -7.37 7.70 -17.35
N GLY A 34 -6.19 7.35 -16.83
CA GLY A 34 -5.13 8.30 -16.51
C GLY A 34 -5.34 9.11 -15.22
N ALA A 35 -6.46 8.94 -14.51
CA ALA A 35 -6.63 9.55 -13.19
C ALA A 35 -5.77 8.86 -12.12
N CYS A 36 -5.35 9.60 -11.11
CA CYS A 36 -4.71 9.07 -9.91
C CYS A 36 -5.75 8.34 -9.05
N PRO A 37 -5.63 7.01 -8.86
CA PRO A 37 -6.60 6.23 -8.08
C PRO A 37 -6.73 6.75 -6.64
N GLU A 38 -5.63 7.06 -5.99
CA GLU A 38 -5.55 7.56 -4.60
C GLU A 38 -6.41 8.81 -4.43
N ILE A 39 -6.21 9.82 -5.28
CA ILE A 39 -6.94 11.08 -5.21
C ILE A 39 -8.39 10.91 -5.62
N TRP A 40 -8.67 10.02 -6.58
CA TRP A 40 -10.04 9.72 -6.97
C TRP A 40 -10.81 9.05 -5.83
N CYS A 41 -10.22 8.10 -5.11
CA CYS A 41 -10.80 7.48 -3.93
C CYS A 41 -11.09 8.49 -2.81
N LEU A 42 -10.18 9.45 -2.57
CA LEU A 42 -10.43 10.53 -1.61
C LEU A 42 -11.60 11.45 -2.02
N LYS A 43 -11.82 11.64 -3.33
CA LYS A 43 -12.96 12.41 -3.85
C LYS A 43 -14.26 11.61 -3.90
N ASN A 44 -14.17 10.28 -3.93
CA ASN A 44 -15.29 9.35 -4.05
C ASN A 44 -15.22 8.29 -2.93
N PRO A 45 -15.25 8.69 -1.65
CA PRO A 45 -14.96 7.80 -0.52
C PRO A 45 -15.94 6.62 -0.43
N SER A 46 -17.21 6.82 -0.79
CA SER A 46 -18.21 5.75 -0.78
C SER A 46 -17.84 4.60 -1.71
N VAL A 47 -17.30 4.90 -2.90
CA VAL A 47 -16.95 3.87 -3.89
C VAL A 47 -15.86 2.95 -3.36
N ILE A 48 -14.76 3.52 -2.84
CA ILE A 48 -13.68 2.70 -2.32
C ILE A 48 -14.09 1.94 -1.05
N GLN A 49 -14.94 2.54 -0.21
CA GLN A 49 -15.50 1.85 0.95
C GLN A 49 -16.38 0.66 0.55
N ASP A 50 -17.19 0.80 -0.50
CA ASP A 50 -18.02 -0.27 -1.03
C ASP A 50 -17.17 -1.40 -1.61
N VAL A 51 -16.08 -1.08 -2.33
CA VAL A 51 -15.11 -2.08 -2.83
C VAL A 51 -14.46 -2.86 -1.67
N HIS A 52 -13.95 -2.16 -0.66
CA HIS A 52 -13.39 -2.80 0.53
C HIS A 52 -14.42 -3.67 1.25
N ALA A 53 -15.64 -3.16 1.46
CA ALA A 53 -16.71 -3.90 2.12
C ALA A 53 -17.14 -5.14 1.31
N ALA A 54 -17.11 -5.06 -0.02
CA ALA A 54 -17.40 -6.20 -0.90
C ALA A 54 -16.37 -7.32 -0.74
N TYR A 55 -15.07 -6.99 -0.68
CA TYR A 55 -14.03 -8.00 -0.41
C TYR A 55 -14.16 -8.60 0.99
N VAL A 56 -14.46 -7.80 2.02
CA VAL A 56 -14.75 -8.33 3.36
C VAL A 56 -15.94 -9.28 3.34
N LYS A 57 -17.02 -8.92 2.62
CA LYS A 57 -18.20 -9.78 2.47
C LYS A 57 -17.89 -11.07 1.71
N ALA A 58 -16.96 -11.04 0.76
CA ALA A 58 -16.49 -12.21 0.02
C ALA A 58 -15.55 -13.12 0.84
N GLY A 59 -15.14 -12.70 2.04
CA GLY A 59 -14.33 -13.51 2.96
C GLY A 59 -12.86 -13.09 3.07
N ALA A 60 -12.46 -11.99 2.44
CA ALA A 60 -11.11 -11.45 2.62
C ALA A 60 -10.88 -11.05 4.09
N GLN A 61 -9.77 -11.49 4.65
CA GLN A 61 -9.39 -11.27 6.05
C GLN A 61 -8.39 -10.11 6.20
N ILE A 62 -7.70 -9.75 5.12
CA ILE A 62 -6.84 -8.59 5.02
C ILE A 62 -7.29 -7.80 3.78
N ILE A 63 -7.52 -6.51 3.97
CA ILE A 63 -7.88 -5.56 2.92
C ILE A 63 -6.74 -4.57 2.73
N TYR A 64 -6.34 -4.33 1.50
CA TYR A 64 -5.28 -3.40 1.15
C TYR A 64 -5.89 -2.00 1.00
N THR A 65 -5.22 -0.99 1.56
CA THR A 65 -5.61 0.40 1.34
C THR A 65 -5.41 0.77 -0.13
N CYS A 66 -6.23 1.67 -0.68
CA CYS A 66 -6.01 2.20 -2.04
C CYS A 66 -4.86 3.22 -2.07
N SER A 67 -3.66 2.79 -1.69
CA SER A 67 -2.48 3.63 -1.51
C SER A 67 -1.24 3.18 -2.27
N PHE A 68 -1.34 2.19 -3.15
CA PHE A 68 -0.24 1.67 -3.96
C PHE A 68 0.73 2.75 -4.46
N GLY A 69 0.22 3.76 -5.17
CA GLY A 69 0.99 4.86 -5.75
C GLY A 69 1.06 6.11 -4.90
N ALA A 70 0.72 6.05 -3.60
CA ALA A 70 0.61 7.21 -2.73
C ALA A 70 1.97 7.74 -2.20
N ASN A 71 3.07 7.57 -2.95
CA ASN A 71 4.37 8.20 -2.66
C ASN A 71 4.55 9.51 -3.44
N ARG A 72 5.45 10.38 -2.97
CA ARG A 72 5.69 11.71 -3.56
C ARG A 72 6.01 11.67 -5.06
N PHE A 73 6.74 10.65 -5.53
CA PHE A 73 7.19 10.56 -6.92
C PHE A 73 6.03 10.23 -7.85
N LYS A 74 5.23 9.21 -7.52
CA LYS A 74 4.03 8.82 -8.27
C LYS A 74 2.97 9.92 -8.21
N LEU A 75 2.69 10.49 -7.03
CA LEU A 75 1.72 11.58 -6.91
C LEU A 75 2.12 12.81 -7.75
N LYS A 76 3.42 13.14 -7.82
CA LYS A 76 3.93 14.22 -8.67
C LYS A 76 3.70 13.96 -10.16
N GLN A 77 3.80 12.71 -10.63
CA GLN A 77 3.50 12.36 -12.03
C GLN A 77 2.04 12.66 -12.40
N TYR A 78 1.12 12.59 -11.43
CA TYR A 78 -0.29 12.97 -11.60
C TYR A 78 -0.57 14.46 -11.33
N GLY A 79 0.46 15.28 -11.11
CA GLY A 79 0.30 16.71 -10.79
C GLY A 79 -0.34 16.97 -9.42
N VAL A 80 -0.34 15.97 -8.52
CA VAL A 80 -0.94 16.08 -7.19
C VAL A 80 -0.02 16.90 -6.29
N LYS A 81 -0.57 17.97 -5.71
CA LYS A 81 0.12 18.86 -4.76
C LYS A 81 -0.26 18.61 -3.31
N LYS A 82 -1.07 17.59 -3.05
CA LYS A 82 -1.46 17.22 -1.68
C LYS A 82 -0.27 16.62 -0.93
N ASP A 83 -0.28 16.84 0.37
CA ASP A 83 0.66 16.24 1.29
C ASP A 83 0.54 14.70 1.32
N VAL A 84 1.68 14.01 1.19
CA VAL A 84 1.77 12.55 1.09
C VAL A 84 1.25 11.87 2.35
N TYR A 85 1.64 12.38 3.52
CA TYR A 85 1.21 11.85 4.80
C TYR A 85 -0.32 11.92 4.92
N SER A 86 -0.91 13.07 4.62
CA SER A 86 -2.35 13.31 4.71
C SER A 86 -3.15 12.42 3.75
N VAL A 87 -2.68 12.23 2.51
CA VAL A 87 -3.31 11.32 1.54
C VAL A 87 -3.35 9.89 2.10
N ASN A 88 -2.23 9.39 2.58
CA ASN A 88 -2.14 8.03 3.12
C ASN A 88 -2.95 7.83 4.39
N LEU A 89 -2.95 8.83 5.28
CA LEU A 89 -3.75 8.84 6.50
C LEU A 89 -5.25 8.71 6.20
N GLU A 90 -5.75 9.48 5.23
CA GLU A 90 -7.16 9.46 4.84
C GLU A 90 -7.54 8.14 4.16
N LEU A 91 -6.71 7.62 3.25
CA LEU A 91 -6.95 6.34 2.58
C LEU A 91 -7.00 5.17 3.59
N ALA A 92 -6.08 5.14 4.55
CA ALA A 92 -6.09 4.15 5.61
C ALA A 92 -7.34 4.22 6.49
N ARG A 93 -7.82 5.44 6.79
CA ARG A 93 -9.07 5.63 7.54
C ARG A 93 -10.30 5.14 6.77
N LEU A 94 -10.36 5.37 5.46
CA LEU A 94 -11.46 4.86 4.62
C LEU A 94 -11.51 3.33 4.65
N ALA A 95 -10.36 2.67 4.46
CA ALA A 95 -10.27 1.21 4.56
C ALA A 95 -10.66 0.69 5.94
N ARG A 96 -10.17 1.33 7.02
CA ARG A 96 -10.56 0.99 8.40
C ARG A 96 -12.05 1.11 8.63
N GLN A 97 -12.68 2.18 8.17
CA GLN A 97 -14.12 2.39 8.32
C GLN A 97 -14.92 1.28 7.60
N ALA A 98 -14.53 0.92 6.38
CA ALA A 98 -15.18 -0.15 5.62
C ALA A 98 -14.99 -1.54 6.25
N CYS A 99 -13.78 -1.84 6.76
CA CYS A 99 -13.46 -3.14 7.35
C CYS A 99 -14.04 -3.33 8.76
N GLY A 100 -14.19 -2.23 9.52
CA GLY A 100 -14.51 -2.26 10.94
C GLY A 100 -13.55 -3.18 11.70
N LYS A 101 -14.12 -4.18 12.40
CA LYS A 101 -13.38 -5.24 13.11
C LYS A 101 -13.37 -6.59 12.38
N LYS A 102 -13.97 -6.67 11.18
CA LYS A 102 -14.18 -7.94 10.45
C LYS A 102 -12.94 -8.39 9.69
N ALA A 103 -12.14 -7.43 9.22
CA ALA A 103 -10.88 -7.67 8.52
C ALA A 103 -9.76 -6.77 9.07
N LEU A 104 -8.53 -7.21 8.85
CA LEU A 104 -7.33 -6.41 9.05
C LEU A 104 -7.15 -5.44 7.88
N VAL A 105 -6.53 -4.30 8.13
CA VAL A 105 -6.22 -3.30 7.09
C VAL A 105 -4.71 -3.28 6.86
N ALA A 106 -4.28 -3.56 5.64
CA ALA A 106 -2.89 -3.45 5.24
C ALA A 106 -2.64 -2.13 4.52
N GLY A 107 -1.64 -1.38 4.98
CA GLY A 107 -1.15 -0.22 4.25
C GLY A 107 -0.36 -0.69 3.04
N ASP A 108 -0.87 -0.40 1.85
CA ASP A 108 -0.28 -0.83 0.58
C ASP A 108 0.72 0.21 0.04
N ILE A 109 1.93 -0.24 -0.27
CA ILE A 109 3.05 0.57 -0.76
C ILE A 109 3.62 -0.09 -2.01
N GLY A 110 3.40 0.54 -3.16
CA GLY A 110 4.03 0.15 -4.43
C GLY A 110 5.32 0.94 -4.72
N PRO A 111 6.00 0.63 -5.83
CA PRO A 111 7.24 1.29 -6.22
C PRO A 111 7.05 2.77 -6.57
N THR A 112 8.13 3.55 -6.45
CA THR A 112 8.20 4.95 -6.87
C THR A 112 8.13 5.12 -8.39
N GLY A 113 8.48 4.05 -9.14
CA GLY A 113 8.62 4.06 -10.58
C GLY A 113 9.96 4.65 -11.06
N LEU A 114 10.91 4.84 -10.15
CA LEU A 114 12.28 5.25 -10.43
C LEU A 114 13.25 4.18 -9.93
N PHE A 115 14.28 3.88 -10.72
CA PHE A 115 15.36 3.03 -10.25
C PHE A 115 16.23 3.78 -9.23
N VAL A 116 16.67 3.06 -8.21
CA VAL A 116 17.65 3.55 -7.24
C VAL A 116 19.06 3.55 -7.87
N GLU A 117 19.92 4.46 -7.44
CA GLU A 117 21.33 4.48 -7.83
C GLU A 117 22.02 3.12 -7.61
N PRO A 118 22.94 2.71 -8.52
CA PRO A 118 23.45 3.45 -9.68
C PRO A 118 22.62 3.29 -10.97
N PHE A 119 21.55 2.49 -10.96
CA PHE A 119 20.77 2.16 -12.16
C PHE A 119 19.74 3.22 -12.53
N GLY A 120 19.39 4.09 -11.59
CA GLY A 120 18.56 5.26 -11.86
C GLY A 120 18.99 6.49 -11.06
N PRO A 121 18.21 7.57 -11.16
CA PRO A 121 18.56 8.86 -10.60
C PRO A 121 18.18 9.01 -9.11
N LEU A 122 17.47 8.03 -8.53
CA LEU A 122 16.94 8.16 -7.18
C LEU A 122 18.00 7.71 -6.16
N GLY A 123 18.42 8.62 -5.29
CA GLY A 123 19.31 8.28 -4.18
C GLY A 123 18.62 7.31 -3.20
N PHE A 124 19.38 6.37 -2.62
CA PHE A 124 18.82 5.37 -1.70
C PHE A 124 18.14 6.00 -0.48
N GLU A 125 18.79 6.98 0.17
CA GLU A 125 18.22 7.70 1.32
C GLU A 125 16.98 8.52 0.94
N GLU A 126 16.96 9.09 -0.27
CA GLU A 126 15.79 9.80 -0.78
C GLU A 126 14.60 8.85 -0.98
N ALA A 127 14.85 7.63 -1.47
CA ALA A 127 13.83 6.58 -1.54
C ALA A 127 13.30 6.22 -0.15
N VAL A 128 14.19 6.02 0.84
CA VAL A 128 13.82 5.74 2.24
C VAL A 128 12.90 6.84 2.77
N ASP A 129 13.28 8.10 2.63
CA ASP A 129 12.49 9.23 3.13
C ASP A 129 11.14 9.38 2.40
N ALA A 130 11.08 9.08 1.11
CA ALA A 130 9.81 9.05 0.38
C ALA A 130 8.85 7.97 0.88
N PHE A 131 9.34 6.76 1.12
CA PHE A 131 8.51 5.69 1.70
C PHE A 131 8.16 5.97 3.16
N LYS A 132 9.01 6.68 3.90
CA LYS A 132 8.78 7.04 5.30
C LYS A 132 7.57 7.97 5.46
N GLU A 133 7.42 8.95 4.56
CA GLU A 133 6.24 9.82 4.53
C GLU A 133 4.93 9.05 4.33
N GLN A 134 4.94 8.14 3.35
CA GLN A 134 3.80 7.29 3.04
C GLN A 134 3.47 6.35 4.20
N ALA A 135 4.47 5.60 4.69
CA ALA A 135 4.32 4.63 5.77
C ALA A 135 3.83 5.29 7.07
N ARG A 136 4.32 6.49 7.40
CA ARG A 136 3.85 7.24 8.57
C ARG A 136 2.35 7.51 8.49
N GLY A 137 1.85 7.97 7.34
CA GLY A 137 0.42 8.21 7.13
C GLY A 137 -0.42 6.93 7.28
N LEU A 138 0.06 5.82 6.70
CA LEU A 138 -0.63 4.52 6.78
C LEU A 138 -0.69 3.98 8.22
N ILE A 139 0.42 4.05 8.95
CA ILE A 139 0.51 3.60 10.35
C ILE A 139 -0.42 4.43 11.24
N ASP A 140 -0.34 5.76 11.16
CA ASP A 140 -1.14 6.67 11.97
C ASP A 140 -2.63 6.63 11.56
N GLY A 141 -2.92 6.20 10.33
CA GLY A 141 -4.27 5.93 9.82
C GLY A 141 -4.91 4.66 10.36
N GLY A 142 -4.15 3.85 11.11
CA GLY A 142 -4.66 2.67 11.81
C GLY A 142 -4.53 1.36 11.04
N CYS A 143 -3.62 1.27 10.07
CA CYS A 143 -3.24 0.01 9.44
C CYS A 143 -2.75 -1.00 10.51
N ASP A 144 -3.03 -2.28 10.29
CA ASP A 144 -2.60 -3.39 11.15
C ASP A 144 -1.26 -3.98 10.72
N LEU A 145 -0.96 -3.86 9.43
CA LEU A 145 0.25 -4.30 8.76
C LEU A 145 0.56 -3.38 7.58
N ILE A 146 1.76 -3.51 7.03
CA ILE A 146 2.18 -2.88 5.78
C ILE A 146 2.50 -3.97 4.77
N VAL A 147 2.12 -3.75 3.52
CA VAL A 147 2.57 -4.54 2.37
C VAL A 147 3.38 -3.63 1.47
N ILE A 148 4.63 -4.00 1.23
CA ILE A 148 5.47 -3.43 0.19
C ILE A 148 5.28 -4.34 -1.01
N GLU A 149 4.52 -3.92 -2.00
CA GLU A 149 4.05 -4.80 -3.06
C GLU A 149 4.60 -4.45 -4.44
N THR A 150 4.66 -5.46 -5.31
CA THR A 150 4.97 -5.29 -6.75
C THR A 150 6.30 -4.58 -6.98
N MET A 151 7.29 -4.83 -6.12
CA MET A 151 8.61 -4.24 -6.29
C MET A 151 9.38 -4.95 -7.39
N ILE A 152 10.12 -4.17 -8.18
CA ILE A 152 10.91 -4.69 -9.30
C ILE A 152 12.42 -4.56 -9.06
N ASP A 153 12.81 -3.76 -8.07
CA ASP A 153 14.20 -3.56 -7.67
C ASP A 153 14.38 -3.88 -6.18
N ILE A 154 15.41 -4.66 -5.86
CA ILE A 154 15.70 -5.08 -4.48
C ILE A 154 16.20 -3.91 -3.64
N GLN A 155 16.89 -2.93 -4.24
CA GLN A 155 17.38 -1.76 -3.51
C GLN A 155 16.20 -0.87 -3.09
N GLU A 156 15.25 -0.62 -4.00
CA GLU A 156 14.00 0.08 -3.70
C GLU A 156 13.17 -0.68 -2.66
N THR A 157 13.07 -2.01 -2.77
CA THR A 157 12.40 -2.86 -1.77
C THR A 157 13.03 -2.69 -0.39
N ARG A 158 14.36 -2.69 -0.33
CA ARG A 158 15.10 -2.48 0.93
C ARG A 158 14.85 -1.09 1.50
N ALA A 159 14.84 -0.05 0.66
CA ALA A 159 14.55 1.31 1.09
C ALA A 159 13.15 1.42 1.72
N ALA A 160 12.13 0.85 1.07
CA ALA A 160 10.76 0.81 1.60
C ALA A 160 10.68 0.05 2.93
N LEU A 161 11.36 -1.09 3.05
CA LEU A 161 11.37 -1.88 4.29
C LEU A 161 12.06 -1.14 5.44
N LEU A 162 13.21 -0.50 5.19
CA LEU A 162 13.91 0.31 6.19
C LEU A 162 13.02 1.46 6.65
N ALA A 163 12.38 2.17 5.72
CA ALA A 163 11.47 3.25 6.04
C ALA A 163 10.36 2.82 7.00
N VAL A 164 9.75 1.64 6.79
CA VAL A 164 8.74 1.10 7.70
C VAL A 164 9.34 0.75 9.07
N LYS A 165 10.52 0.09 9.09
CA LYS A 165 11.16 -0.37 10.34
C LYS A 165 11.73 0.74 11.20
N GLU A 166 12.12 1.87 10.62
CA GLU A 166 12.51 3.06 11.37
C GLU A 166 11.33 3.72 12.09
N LEU A 167 10.11 3.51 11.60
CA LEU A 167 8.90 4.11 12.17
C LEU A 167 8.23 3.22 13.21
N SER A 168 8.24 1.91 12.99
CA SER A 168 7.48 0.96 13.79
C SER A 168 7.91 -0.48 13.55
N ASP A 169 7.75 -1.33 14.57
CA ASP A 169 7.88 -2.77 14.45
C ASP A 169 6.69 -3.43 13.73
N ILE A 170 5.74 -2.67 13.17
CA ILE A 170 4.52 -3.16 12.50
C ILE A 170 4.82 -4.34 11.56
N PHE A 171 3.86 -5.28 11.47
CA PHE A 171 4.01 -6.45 10.62
C PHE A 171 4.16 -5.99 9.18
N THR A 172 5.18 -6.47 8.49
CA THR A 172 5.51 -6.02 7.14
C THR A 172 5.68 -7.24 6.25
N MET A 173 4.99 -7.22 5.12
CA MET A 173 5.20 -8.15 4.01
C MET A 173 5.91 -7.39 2.90
N ALA A 174 6.81 -8.07 2.19
CA ALA A 174 7.42 -7.54 0.98
C ALA A 174 7.19 -8.55 -0.15
N SER A 175 6.74 -8.06 -1.30
CA SER A 175 6.60 -8.86 -2.52
C SER A 175 7.36 -8.20 -3.66
N MET A 176 7.92 -9.06 -4.51
CA MET A 176 8.61 -8.66 -5.73
C MET A 176 7.92 -9.32 -6.92
N THR A 177 7.98 -8.67 -8.08
CA THR A 177 7.42 -9.17 -9.32
C THR A 177 8.54 -9.63 -10.25
N PHE A 178 8.36 -10.82 -10.83
CA PHE A 178 9.34 -11.50 -11.66
C PHE A 178 8.76 -11.75 -13.06
N GLU A 179 9.63 -11.67 -14.06
CA GLU A 179 9.37 -12.14 -15.41
C GLU A 179 9.32 -13.68 -15.46
N LYS A 180 8.91 -14.23 -16.61
CA LYS A 180 8.77 -15.68 -16.80
C LYS A 180 10.07 -16.47 -16.58
N ASP A 181 11.21 -15.82 -16.74
CA ASP A 181 12.53 -16.40 -16.53
C ASP A 181 12.98 -16.39 -15.05
N GLY A 182 12.14 -15.88 -14.14
CA GLY A 182 12.39 -15.85 -12.71
C GLY A 182 13.27 -14.68 -12.25
N HIS A 183 13.54 -13.69 -13.10
CA HIS A 183 14.29 -12.49 -12.74
C HIS A 183 13.34 -11.30 -12.60
N THR A 184 13.71 -10.35 -11.73
CA THR A 184 13.06 -9.04 -11.73
C THR A 184 13.58 -8.20 -12.90
N LEU A 185 12.92 -7.09 -13.22
CA LEU A 185 13.41 -6.16 -14.24
C LEU A 185 14.82 -5.69 -13.88
N GLY A 186 15.79 -6.00 -14.75
CA GLY A 186 17.20 -5.62 -14.65
C GLY A 186 17.65 -4.85 -15.88
#